data_AF-A0A8U1H1N2-F1
#
_entry.id   AF-A0A8U1H1N2-F1
#
_cell.length_a   1.000
_cell.length_b   1.000
_cell.length_c   1.000
_cell.angle_alpha   90.00
_cell.angle_beta   90.00
_cell.angle_gamma   90.00
#
_symmetry.space_group_name_H-M   'P 1'
#
loop_
_entity.id
_entity.type
_entity.pdbx_description
1 polymer ?
#
loop_
_entity_poly.entity_id
_entity_poly.type
_entity_poly.pdbx_seq_one_letter_code
_entity_poly.pdbx_strand_id
1 'polypeptide(L)'
;MFKIAIEHVKKHPGLIPQFFFILLGMGGASLYLVRLAKGPHVTWNKKNNPEPWNQLDPTYQYKFVAIDTDYKNLKKEGPQF
;
A
#
# COMPACT_ATOMS: atom_id res chain seq x y z
N MET A 1 1.34 2.36 30.94
CA MET A 1 1.61 1.19 30.05
C MET A 1 2.78 1.45 29.10
N PHE A 2 2.70 2.42 28.17
CA PHE A 2 3.80 2.69 27.22
C PHE A 2 5.14 3.10 27.86
N LYS A 3 5.12 3.92 28.93
CA LYS A 3 6.36 4.30 29.65
C LYS A 3 7.12 3.09 30.22
N ILE A 4 6.39 2.13 30.79
CA ILE A 4 6.96 0.89 31.36
C ILE A 4 7.59 0.04 30.26
N ALA A 5 6.93 -0.07 29.10
CA ALA A 5 7.48 -0.79 27.96
C ALA A 5 8.79 -0.15 27.45
N ILE A 6 8.85 1.18 27.38
CA ILE A 6 10.07 1.91 26.96
C ILE A 6 11.20 1.70 27.97
N GLU A 7 10.93 1.75 29.27
CA GLU A 7 11.93 1.47 30.31
C GLU A 7 12.44 0.03 30.25
N HIS A 8 11.56 -0.93 29.97
CA HIS A 8 11.94 -2.34 29.82
C HIS A 8 12.84 -2.59 28.59
N VAL A 9 12.52 -1.94 27.47
CA VAL A 9 13.31 -2.01 26.23
C VAL A 9 14.69 -1.36 26.42
N LYS A 10 14.81 -0.28 27.19
CA LYS A 10 16.10 0.32 27.55
C LYS A 10 16.95 -0.59 28.45
N LYS A 11 16.31 -1.34 29.34
CA LYS A 11 16.99 -2.28 30.25
C LYS A 11 17.52 -3.53 29.53
N HIS A 12 16.88 -3.91 28.42
CA HIS A 12 17.24 -5.08 27.61
C HIS A 12 17.46 -4.68 26.14
N PRO A 13 18.67 -4.19 25.78
CA PRO A 13 18.94 -3.66 24.44
C PRO A 13 18.79 -4.70 23.32
N GLY A 14 18.92 -5.99 23.63
CA GLY A 14 18.71 -7.09 22.67
C GLY A 14 17.26 -7.24 22.19
N LEU A 15 16.27 -6.63 22.87
CA LEU A 15 14.88 -6.65 22.43
C LEU A 15 14.58 -5.62 21.34
N ILE A 16 15.42 -4.59 21.18
CA ILE A 16 15.22 -3.49 20.23
C ILE A 16 15.20 -4.02 18.78
N PRO A 17 16.17 -4.83 18.32
CA PRO A 17 16.15 -5.36 16.96
C PRO A 17 14.95 -6.29 16.72
N GLN A 18 14.55 -7.08 17.72
CA GLN A 18 13.41 -7.99 17.62
C GLN A 18 12.10 -7.23 17.38
N PHE A 19 11.82 -6.20 18.19
CA PHE A 19 10.63 -5.37 17.99
C PHE A 19 10.67 -4.61 16.68
N PHE A 20 11.84 -4.16 16.24
CA PHE A 20 12.00 -3.50 14.95
C PHE A 20 11.55 -4.40 13.79
N PHE A 21 12.04 -5.64 13.71
CA PHE A 21 11.65 -6.56 12.65
C PHE A 21 10.18 -6.98 12.71
N ILE A 22 9.62 -7.13 13.92
CA ILE A 22 8.20 -7.44 14.09
C ILE A 22 7.35 -6.27 13.58
N LEU A 23 7.64 -5.04 14.00
CA LEU A 23 6.92 -3.85 13.56
C LEU A 23 7.08 -3.61 12.06
N LEU A 24 8.27 -3.85 11.51
CA LEU A 24 8.54 -3.76 10.08
C LEU A 24 7.72 -4.80 9.30
N GLY A 25 7.68 -6.05 9.76
CA GLY A 25 6.90 -7.12 9.14
C GLY A 25 5.39 -6.86 9.20
N MET A 26 4.87 -6.50 10.37
CA MET A 26 3.46 -6.15 10.55
C MET A 26 3.06 -4.91 9.74
N GLY A 27 3.92 -3.89 9.72
CA GLY A 27 3.73 -2.69 8.93
C GLY A 27 3.72 -2.99 7.43
N GLY A 28 4.69 -3.75 6.94
CA GLY A 28 4.78 -4.17 5.54
C GLY A 28 3.56 -4.98 5.09
N ALA A 29 3.14 -5.96 5.89
CA ALA A 29 1.94 -6.76 5.62
C ALA A 29 0.67 -5.89 5.57
N SER A 30 0.51 -4.98 6.53
CA SER A 30 -0.63 -4.07 6.60
C SER A 30 -0.67 -3.11 5.41
N LEU A 31 0.48 -2.54 5.03
CA LEU A 31 0.62 -1.68 3.86
C LEU A 31 0.28 -2.43 2.56
N TYR A 32 0.72 -3.68 2.43
CA TYR A 32 0.41 -4.50 1.26
C TYR A 32 -1.09 -4.81 1.14
N LEU A 33 -1.74 -5.13 2.25
CA LEU A 33 -3.20 -5.35 2.28
C LEU A 33 -3.97 -4.08 1.91
N VAL A 34 -3.57 -2.91 2.42
CA VAL A 34 -4.18 -1.63 2.04
C VAL A 34 -3.99 -1.35 0.54
N ARG A 35 -2.80 -1.63 -0.01
CA ARG A 35 -2.53 -1.50 -1.45
C ARG A 35 -3.45 -2.41 -2.26
N LEU A 36 -3.63 -3.67 -1.85
CA LEU A 36 -4.49 -4.64 -2.54
C LEU A 36 -5.97 -4.25 -2.44
N ALA A 37 -6.40 -3.83 -1.25
CA ALA A 37 -7.73 -3.30 -0.97
C ALA A 37 -8.08 -2.13 -1.89
N LYS A 38 -7.14 -1.22 -2.18
CA LYS A 38 -7.34 -0.09 -3.10
C LYS A 38 -7.10 -0.43 -4.57
N GLY A 39 -6.99 -1.71 -4.92
CA GLY A 39 -6.83 -2.15 -6.31
C GLY A 39 -8.09 -1.90 -7.16
N PRO A 40 -7.94 -1.80 -8.49
CA PRO A 40 -9.05 -1.58 -9.41
C PRO A 40 -10.01 -2.76 -9.57
N HIS A 41 -9.80 -3.86 -8.85
CA HIS A 41 -10.71 -5.00 -8.80
C HIS A 41 -11.64 -4.96 -7.59
N VAL A 42 -11.42 -4.02 -6.66
CA VAL A 42 -12.16 -3.93 -5.40
C VAL A 42 -13.07 -2.70 -5.44
N THR A 43 -14.37 -2.94 -5.53
CA THR A 43 -15.38 -1.86 -5.57
C THR A 43 -15.73 -1.42 -4.15
N TRP A 44 -15.20 -0.27 -3.71
CA TRP A 44 -15.59 0.38 -2.46
C TRP A 44 -16.89 1.18 -2.58
N ASN A 45 -17.13 1.78 -3.75
CA ASN A 45 -18.30 2.63 -3.99
C ASN A 45 -19.25 2.00 -5.02
N LYS A 46 -20.09 1.08 -4.57
CA LYS A 46 -21.02 0.36 -5.45
C LYS A 46 -22.13 1.24 -6.05
N LYS A 47 -22.40 2.42 -5.48
CA LYS A 47 -23.57 3.25 -5.85
C LYS A 47 -23.25 4.30 -6.92
N ASN A 48 -22.14 5.02 -6.76
CA ASN A 48 -21.79 6.11 -7.70
C ASN A 48 -20.75 5.69 -8.73
N ASN A 49 -19.93 4.68 -8.45
CA ASN A 49 -18.97 4.15 -9.42
C ASN A 49 -18.78 2.63 -9.25
N PRO A 50 -19.74 1.81 -9.76
CA PRO A 50 -19.66 0.36 -9.66
C PRO A 50 -18.42 -0.21 -10.38
N GLU A 51 -17.84 0.56 -11.31
CA GLU A 51 -16.68 0.22 -12.13
C GLU A 51 -15.42 0.96 -11.65
N PRO A 52 -14.68 0.42 -10.67
CA PRO A 52 -13.52 1.09 -10.05
C PRO A 52 -12.41 1.49 -11.02
N TRP A 53 -12.30 0.85 -12.19
CA TRP A 53 -11.31 1.19 -13.22
C TRP A 53 -11.60 2.52 -13.94
N ASN A 54 -12.84 3.03 -13.91
CA ASN A 54 -13.16 4.31 -14.56
C ASN A 54 -12.43 5.51 -13.92
N GLN A 55 -11.91 5.35 -12.70
CA GLN A 55 -11.12 6.38 -12.00
C GLN A 55 -9.61 6.25 -12.21
N LEU A 56 -9.16 5.24 -12.96
CA LEU A 56 -7.73 5.05 -13.20
C LEU A 56 -7.27 5.89 -14.39
N ASP A 57 -6.27 6.72 -14.14
CA ASP A 57 -5.56 7.41 -15.22
C ASP A 57 -4.72 6.42 -16.05
N PRO A 58 -4.47 6.71 -17.34
CA PRO A 58 -3.57 5.93 -18.19
C PRO A 58 -2.16 5.81 -17.62
N THR A 59 -1.75 6.83 -16.85
CA THR A 59 -0.47 6.90 -16.17
C THR A 59 -0.45 6.12 -14.84
N TYR A 60 -1.54 5.47 -14.47
CA TYR A 60 -1.62 4.69 -13.25
C TYR A 60 -0.75 3.45 -13.34
N GLN A 61 0.30 3.43 -12.53
CA GLN A 61 1.17 2.27 -12.41
C GLN A 61 0.52 1.20 -11.54
N TYR A 62 -0.03 0.17 -12.17
CA TYR A 62 -0.61 -0.97 -11.45
C TYR A 62 0.46 -1.80 -10.71
N LYS A 63 1.60 -2.04 -11.34
CA LYS A 63 2.69 -2.87 -10.80
C LYS A 63 3.47 -2.11 -9.72
N PHE A 64 3.95 -2.82 -8.70
CA PHE A 64 4.77 -2.19 -7.65
C PHE A 64 6.07 -1.60 -8.22
N VAL A 65 6.65 -2.25 -9.23
CA VAL A 65 7.78 -1.75 -10.01
C VAL A 65 7.48 -1.93 -11.49
N ALA A 66 7.65 -0.88 -12.26
CA ALA A 66 7.66 -0.92 -13.72
C ALA A 66 9.10 -1.08 -14.19
N ILE A 67 9.40 -2.18 -14.88
CA ILE A 67 10.75 -2.46 -15.41
C ILE A 67 10.85 -1.96 -16.85
N ASP A 68 9.78 -2.14 -17.62
CA ASP A 68 9.78 -1.94 -19.08
C ASP A 68 8.79 -0.85 -19.52
N THR A 69 7.69 -0.68 -18.78
CA THR A 69 6.60 0.22 -19.16
C THR A 69 6.80 1.64 -18.63
N ASP A 70 6.89 2.63 -19.53
CA ASP A 70 6.92 4.04 -19.16
C ASP A 70 5.52 4.63 -18.95
N TYR A 71 5.02 4.48 -17.72
CA TYR A 71 3.73 5.01 -17.30
C TYR A 71 3.60 6.53 -17.41
N LYS A 72 4.70 7.30 -17.45
CA LYS A 72 4.62 8.76 -17.49
C LYS A 72 4.22 9.28 -18.86
N ASN A 73 4.57 8.56 -19.92
CA ASN A 73 4.32 8.95 -21.31
C ASN A 73 3.19 8.14 -21.96
N LEU A 74 2.50 7.30 -21.18
CA LEU A 74 1.38 6.49 -21.64
C LEU A 74 0.15 7.38 -21.97
N LYS A 75 -0.31 7.29 -23.21
CA LYS A 75 -1.51 7.98 -23.68
C LYS A 75 -2.74 7.11 -23.44
N LYS A 76 -3.89 7.73 -23.14
CA LYS A 76 -5.18 7.03 -23.05
C LYS A 76 -5.54 6.47 -24.42
N GLU A 77 -5.53 5.15 -24.57
CA GLU A 77 -6.12 4.49 -25.74
C GLU A 77 -7.60 4.19 -25.42
N GLY A 78 -8.49 5.05 -25.92
CA GLY A 78 -9.93 4.86 -25.79
C GLY A 78 -10.73 6.12 -25.45
N PRO A 79 -12.07 6.01 -25.47
CA PRO A 79 -13.00 7.11 -25.16
C PRO A 79 -12.87 7.68 -23.73
N GLN A 80 -13.27 8.95 -23.55
CA GLN A 80 -13.02 9.76 -22.34
C GLN A 80 -14.00 9.54 -21.16
N PHE A 81 -14.84 8.51 -21.17
CA PHE A 81 -15.80 8.30 -20.06
C PHE A 81 -15.12 8.22 -18.69
#